data_AF-A0A9E3XY53-F1
#
_entry.id   AF-A0A9E3XY53-F1
#
_cell.length_a   1.000
_cell.length_b   1.000
_cell.length_c   1.000
_cell.angle_alpha   90.00
_cell.angle_beta   90.00
_cell.angle_gamma   90.00
#
_symmetry.space_group_name_H-M   'P 1'
#
loop_
_entity.id
_entity.type
_entity.pdbx_description
1 polymer ?
#
loop_
_entity_poly.entity_id
_entity_poly.type
_entity_poly.pdbx_seq_one_letter_code
_entity_poly.pdbx_strand_id
1 'polypeptide(L)'
;MSRALTSALVVMAAVVLAAAAVVPAVAMAPAGAPPAWATGAECLPPPVTTPITSPFRPPGCPYCAGHRGVTYEPPPGAVVRAVIGGTVLFAGQVAGVRWVVVADSEGRRWSYGHLGATLVRAGQRVVAQQAVGLSGRVLHLGLRVGEDYADPAPLLGAWRGRPRLVPVDGSAPRPPPPPTLACAA
;
A
#
# COMPACT_ATOMS: atom_id res chain seq x y z
N MET A 1 59.86 -55.23 23.95
CA MET A 1 58.64 -55.38 23.13
C MET A 1 57.99 -54.01 23.02
N SER A 2 58.42 -53.21 22.05
CA SER A 2 58.33 -51.75 22.08
C SER A 2 58.22 -51.20 20.66
N ARG A 3 57.07 -51.39 19.99
CA ARG A 3 56.82 -50.82 18.64
C ARG A 3 55.36 -50.47 18.30
N ALA A 4 54.39 -50.59 19.22
CA ALA A 4 52.96 -50.45 18.88
C ALA A 4 52.36 -49.03 19.09
N LEU A 5 53.10 -48.09 19.69
CA LEU A 5 52.52 -46.82 20.16
C LEU A 5 52.73 -45.60 19.24
N THR A 6 53.48 -45.71 18.14
CA THR A 6 53.82 -44.56 17.30
C THR A 6 52.92 -44.35 16.07
N SER A 7 52.05 -45.30 15.69
CA SER A 7 51.25 -45.17 14.46
C SER A 7 49.85 -44.57 14.64
N ALA A 8 49.31 -44.51 15.86
CA ALA A 8 47.98 -43.93 16.09
C ALA A 8 47.97 -42.39 16.13
N LEU A 9 49.12 -41.76 16.43
CA LEU A 9 49.21 -40.30 16.54
C LEU A 9 49.28 -39.58 15.17
N VAL A 10 49.72 -40.26 14.12
CA VAL A 10 49.90 -39.65 12.79
C VAL A 10 48.58 -39.60 12.01
N VAL A 11 47.64 -40.52 12.25
CA VAL A 11 46.36 -40.55 11.52
C VAL A 11 45.32 -39.58 12.10
N MET A 12 45.41 -39.27 13.40
CA MET A 12 44.57 -38.24 14.04
C MET A 12 44.94 -36.80 13.64
N ALA A 13 46.17 -36.58 13.14
CA ALA A 13 46.62 -35.25 12.70
C ALA A 13 46.15 -34.87 11.28
N ALA A 14 45.69 -35.85 10.48
CA ALA A 14 45.32 -35.63 9.08
C ALA A 14 43.82 -35.35 8.84
N VAL A 15 42.94 -35.55 9.83
CA VAL A 15 41.49 -35.31 9.68
C VAL A 15 41.05 -33.94 10.26
N VAL A 16 41.95 -33.23 10.95
CA VAL A 16 41.65 -31.94 11.60
C VAL A 16 41.93 -30.72 10.70
N LEU A 17 42.47 -30.91 9.49
CA LEU A 17 42.83 -29.82 8.56
C LEU A 17 42.03 -29.85 7.24
N ALA A 18 40.69 -29.80 7.27
CA ALA A 18 39.92 -29.53 6.03
C ALA A 18 38.48 -29.03 6.22
N ALA A 19 38.11 -28.46 7.36
CA ALA A 19 36.81 -27.78 7.52
C ALA A 19 37.03 -26.27 7.66
N ALA A 20 37.71 -25.68 6.68
CA ALA A 20 37.70 -24.23 6.53
C ALA A 20 36.27 -23.81 6.17
N ALA A 21 35.66 -23.06 7.07
CA ALA A 21 34.29 -22.59 7.01
C ALA A 21 33.94 -22.04 5.62
N VAL A 22 33.01 -22.71 4.93
CA VAL A 22 32.23 -22.08 3.88
C VAL A 22 31.26 -21.15 4.59
N VAL A 23 31.74 -19.96 4.96
CA VAL A 23 30.86 -18.86 5.31
C VAL A 23 30.11 -18.53 4.03
N PRO A 24 28.79 -18.75 3.91
CA PRO A 24 28.09 -18.24 2.76
C PRO A 24 28.27 -16.73 2.82
N ALA A 25 28.90 -16.16 1.79
CA ALA A 25 28.89 -14.74 1.57
C ALA A 25 27.41 -14.37 1.42
N VAL A 26 26.77 -13.98 2.52
CA VAL A 26 25.51 -13.26 2.49
C VAL A 26 25.87 -12.00 1.75
N ALA A 27 25.52 -11.96 0.47
CA ALA A 27 25.63 -10.77 -0.34
C ALA A 27 24.86 -9.69 0.42
N MET A 28 25.59 -8.76 1.02
CA MET A 28 25.01 -7.51 1.47
C MET A 28 24.50 -6.85 0.19
N ALA A 29 23.21 -7.03 -0.09
CA ALA A 29 22.55 -6.23 -1.10
C ALA A 29 22.87 -4.77 -0.75
N PRO A 30 23.32 -3.94 -1.70
CA PRO A 30 23.46 -2.53 -1.42
C PRO A 30 22.10 -2.05 -0.91
N ALA A 31 22.10 -1.32 0.22
CA ALA A 31 20.96 -0.50 0.63
C ALA A 31 20.78 0.58 -0.45
N GLY A 32 20.20 0.17 -1.57
CA GLY A 32 20.35 0.82 -2.86
C GLY A 32 18.98 1.24 -3.36
N ALA A 33 18.76 2.55 -3.31
CA ALA A 33 17.54 3.28 -3.60
C ALA A 33 16.41 3.12 -2.55
N PRO A 34 15.87 4.25 -2.04
CA PRO A 34 14.61 4.20 -1.31
C PRO A 34 13.53 3.59 -2.22
N PRO A 35 12.60 2.79 -1.67
CA PRO A 35 11.56 2.16 -2.47
C PRO A 35 10.72 3.22 -3.20
N ALA A 36 10.13 2.87 -4.35
CA ALA A 36 9.45 3.83 -5.24
C ALA A 36 8.34 4.65 -4.55
N TRP A 37 7.73 4.14 -3.48
CA TRP A 37 6.77 4.91 -2.69
C TRP A 37 7.42 5.99 -1.82
N ALA A 38 8.64 5.79 -1.37
CA ALA A 38 9.36 6.79 -0.58
C ALA A 38 9.79 7.97 -1.44
N THR A 39 9.87 7.81 -2.76
CA THR A 39 10.12 8.89 -3.72
C THR A 39 8.84 9.53 -4.28
N GLY A 40 7.65 8.98 -3.98
CA GLY A 40 6.39 9.47 -4.54
C GLY A 40 6.24 9.23 -6.04
N ALA A 41 7.01 8.30 -6.63
CA ALA A 41 7.03 8.08 -8.08
C ALA A 41 5.89 7.19 -8.59
N GLU A 42 5.04 6.67 -7.70
CA GLU A 42 3.93 5.79 -8.08
C GLU A 42 2.75 6.61 -8.63
N CYS A 43 2.06 6.06 -9.62
CA CYS A 43 0.82 6.62 -10.15
C CYS A 43 -0.34 5.68 -9.88
N LEU A 44 -0.68 5.52 -8.61
CA LEU A 44 -1.77 4.65 -8.20
C LEU A 44 -3.12 5.33 -8.47
N PRO A 45 -4.11 4.60 -8.99
CA PRO A 45 -5.43 5.15 -9.20
C PRO A 45 -6.13 5.43 -7.86
N PRO A 46 -6.68 6.64 -7.65
CA PRO A 46 -7.45 6.96 -6.45
C PRO A 46 -8.61 6.01 -6.19
N PRO A 47 -9.06 5.89 -4.92
CA PRO A 47 -10.15 4.99 -4.56
C PRO A 47 -11.53 5.44 -5.08
N VAL A 48 -11.66 6.73 -5.42
CA VAL A 48 -12.86 7.38 -5.99
C VAL A 48 -12.45 8.45 -7.00
N THR A 49 -13.39 8.95 -7.80
CA THR A 49 -13.12 9.93 -8.86
C THR A 49 -13.12 11.39 -8.40
N THR A 50 -13.66 11.68 -7.21
CA THR A 50 -13.64 13.03 -6.63
C THR A 50 -12.24 13.41 -6.16
N PRO A 51 -11.86 14.70 -6.19
CA PRO A 51 -10.58 15.16 -5.65
C PRO A 51 -10.51 15.02 -4.13
N ILE A 52 -9.28 15.07 -3.60
CA ILE A 52 -9.03 15.17 -2.16
C ILE A 52 -9.54 16.52 -1.65
N THR A 53 -10.38 16.49 -0.62
CA THR A 53 -10.94 17.69 0.03
C THR A 53 -10.20 18.06 1.32
N SER A 54 -9.57 17.10 1.99
CA SER A 54 -8.72 17.35 3.16
C SER A 54 -7.40 16.61 3.04
N PRO A 55 -6.26 17.31 3.01
CA PRO A 55 -4.93 16.70 2.85
C PRO A 55 -4.45 16.05 4.14
N PHE A 56 -3.42 15.22 4.02
CA PHE A 56 -2.69 14.67 5.16
C PHE A 56 -2.08 15.78 6.01
N ARG A 57 -2.12 15.61 7.33
CA ARG A 57 -1.46 16.49 8.30
C ARG A 57 -0.76 15.62 9.34
N PRO A 58 0.58 15.55 9.33
CA PRO A 58 1.31 14.72 10.27
C PRO A 58 1.01 15.20 11.70
N PRO A 59 0.72 14.28 12.64
CA PRO A 59 0.56 14.65 14.03
C PRO A 59 1.92 15.00 14.64
N GLY A 60 1.99 16.06 15.47
CA GLY A 60 3.23 16.49 16.12
C GLY A 60 3.75 15.54 17.22
N CYS A 61 2.95 14.55 17.59
CA CYS A 61 3.29 13.46 18.52
C CYS A 61 2.38 12.25 18.26
N PRO A 62 2.68 11.04 18.76
CA PRO A 62 1.92 9.82 18.44
C PRO A 62 0.39 9.93 18.62
N TYR A 63 -0.04 10.62 19.68
CA TYR A 63 -1.46 10.79 20.03
C TYR A 63 -2.00 12.19 19.77
N CYS A 64 -1.19 13.08 19.19
CA CYS A 64 -1.60 14.44 18.91
C CYS A 64 -2.68 14.48 17.81
N ALA A 65 -3.39 15.61 17.76
CA ALA A 65 -4.27 15.93 16.65
C ALA A 65 -3.48 15.96 15.33
N GLY A 66 -4.18 15.64 14.25
CA GLY A 66 -3.62 15.55 12.91
C GLY A 66 -4.64 14.91 11.96
N HIS A 67 -4.26 14.74 10.72
CA HIS A 67 -5.05 14.02 9.73
C HIS A 67 -4.19 12.90 9.14
N ARG A 68 -4.38 11.68 9.66
CA ARG A 68 -3.55 10.49 9.42
C ARG A 68 -3.84 9.80 8.07
N GLY A 69 -4.25 10.57 7.08
CA GLY A 69 -4.62 10.15 5.74
C GLY A 69 -5.18 11.33 4.96
N VAL A 70 -5.92 11.07 3.90
CA VAL A 70 -6.63 12.07 3.10
C VAL A 70 -8.13 11.80 3.10
N THR A 71 -8.91 12.85 2.87
CA THR A 71 -10.38 12.76 2.82
C THR A 71 -10.89 13.11 1.43
N TYR A 72 -11.90 12.37 1.01
CA TYR A 72 -12.72 12.63 -0.16
C TYR A 72 -14.17 12.84 0.26
N GLU A 73 -14.92 13.56 -0.57
CA GLU A 73 -16.38 13.74 -0.42
C GLU A 73 -17.11 13.26 -1.68
N PRO A 74 -17.09 11.95 -1.97
CA PRO A 74 -17.86 11.39 -3.07
C PRO A 74 -19.37 11.41 -2.76
N PRO A 75 -20.23 11.28 -3.77
CA PRO A 75 -21.65 11.00 -3.54
C PRO A 75 -21.81 9.80 -2.58
N PRO A 76 -22.73 9.85 -1.60
CA PRO A 76 -22.96 8.71 -0.71
C PRO A 76 -23.30 7.44 -1.50
N GLY A 77 -22.69 6.32 -1.11
CA GLY A 77 -22.86 5.06 -1.84
C GLY A 77 -22.01 4.92 -3.10
N ALA A 78 -21.10 5.87 -3.40
CA ALA A 78 -20.16 5.71 -4.50
C ALA A 78 -19.27 4.48 -4.29
N VAL A 79 -18.94 3.79 -5.39
CA VAL A 79 -18.06 2.61 -5.34
C VAL A 79 -16.66 3.04 -4.94
N VAL A 80 -16.16 2.48 -3.84
CA VAL A 80 -14.79 2.64 -3.37
C VAL A 80 -13.96 1.49 -3.89
N ARG A 81 -12.85 1.82 -4.55
CA ARG A 81 -11.97 0.85 -5.20
C ARG A 81 -10.63 0.76 -4.49
N ALA A 82 -10.01 -0.43 -4.53
CA ALA A 82 -8.67 -0.64 -4.02
C ALA A 82 -7.67 0.22 -4.82
N VAL A 83 -6.85 1.01 -4.12
CA VAL A 83 -5.77 1.81 -4.72
C VAL A 83 -4.70 0.90 -5.32
N ILE A 84 -4.38 -0.19 -4.62
CA ILE A 84 -3.37 -1.18 -5.01
C ILE A 84 -3.87 -2.60 -4.70
N GLY A 85 -3.32 -3.59 -5.41
CA GLY A 85 -3.59 -5.00 -5.14
C GLY A 85 -2.95 -5.46 -3.83
N GLY A 86 -3.57 -6.43 -3.17
CA GLY A 86 -3.13 -6.91 -1.88
C GLY A 86 -4.06 -7.91 -1.22
N THR A 87 -3.85 -8.14 0.07
CA THR A 87 -4.71 -9.00 0.90
C THR A 87 -5.46 -8.14 1.91
N VAL A 88 -6.77 -8.35 2.02
CA VAL A 88 -7.61 -7.66 3.00
C VAL A 88 -7.25 -8.17 4.40
N LEU A 89 -6.65 -7.31 5.23
CA LEU A 89 -6.34 -7.62 6.62
C LEU A 89 -7.58 -7.49 7.51
N PHE A 90 -8.45 -6.53 7.21
CA PHE A 90 -9.64 -6.25 8.02
C PHE A 90 -10.78 -5.74 7.13
N ALA A 91 -12.00 -6.15 7.45
CA ALA A 91 -13.23 -5.60 6.90
C ALA A 91 -14.31 -5.65 7.98
N GLY A 92 -14.73 -4.50 8.50
CA GLY A 92 -15.62 -4.46 9.66
C GLY A 92 -15.81 -3.08 10.25
N GLN A 93 -16.37 -3.00 11.46
CA GLN A 93 -16.58 -1.73 12.18
C GLN A 93 -15.63 -1.62 13.37
N VAL A 94 -15.10 -0.41 13.59
CA VAL A 94 -14.29 -0.02 14.75
C VAL A 94 -14.84 1.30 15.25
N ALA A 95 -15.24 1.36 16.53
CA ALA A 95 -15.82 2.55 17.15
C ALA A 95 -16.95 3.21 16.33
N GLY A 96 -17.83 2.40 15.73
CA GLY A 96 -18.96 2.87 14.92
C GLY A 96 -18.60 3.33 13.50
N VAL A 97 -17.32 3.31 13.12
CA VAL A 97 -16.86 3.61 11.76
C VAL A 97 -16.53 2.32 11.04
N ARG A 98 -16.99 2.18 9.79
CA ARG A 98 -16.68 1.01 8.96
C ARG A 98 -15.39 1.21 8.17
N TRP A 99 -14.58 0.16 8.17
CA TRP A 99 -13.25 0.14 7.59
C TRP A 99 -13.01 -1.10 6.74
N VAL A 100 -12.20 -0.93 5.71
CA VAL A 100 -11.46 -2.01 5.03
C VAL A 100 -9.98 -1.67 5.12
N VAL A 101 -9.12 -2.65 5.40
CA VAL A 101 -7.66 -2.48 5.38
C VAL A 101 -7.06 -3.51 4.44
N VAL A 102 -6.25 -3.07 3.47
CA VAL A 102 -5.55 -3.91 2.49
C VAL A 102 -4.05 -3.77 2.71
N ALA A 103 -3.36 -4.90 2.85
CA ALA A 103 -1.90 -4.95 2.83
C ALA A 103 -1.42 -5.30 1.42
N ASP A 104 -0.56 -4.48 0.84
CA ASP A 104 0.09 -4.78 -0.42
C ASP A 104 1.31 -5.70 -0.26
N SER A 105 1.97 -6.03 -1.37
CA SER A 105 3.14 -6.91 -1.39
C SER A 105 4.36 -6.34 -0.68
N GLU A 106 4.40 -5.02 -0.43
CA GLU A 106 5.47 -4.34 0.27
C GLU A 106 5.18 -4.20 1.77
N GLY A 107 4.05 -4.75 2.25
CA GLY A 107 3.63 -4.68 3.64
C GLY A 107 3.03 -3.33 4.03
N ARG A 108 2.76 -2.43 3.07
CA ARG A 108 2.08 -1.16 3.33
C ARG A 108 0.60 -1.42 3.54
N ARG A 109 0.01 -0.76 4.53
CA ARG A 109 -1.40 -0.92 4.91
C ARG A 109 -2.21 0.27 4.43
N TRP A 110 -3.12 0.00 3.50
CA TRP A 110 -4.06 0.95 2.93
C TRP A 110 -5.42 0.82 3.61
N SER A 111 -5.87 1.88 4.28
CA SER A 111 -7.11 1.88 5.05
C SER A 111 -8.19 2.71 4.35
N TYR A 112 -9.38 2.15 4.18
CA TYR A 112 -10.55 2.77 3.57
C TYR A 112 -11.61 2.92 4.66
N GLY A 113 -11.81 4.14 5.16
CA GLY A 113 -12.65 4.44 6.31
C GLY A 113 -13.93 5.19 5.95
N HIS A 114 -14.86 5.22 6.91
CA HIS A 114 -16.19 5.84 6.75
C HIS A 114 -17.01 5.21 5.62
N LEU A 115 -16.89 3.89 5.43
CA LEU A 115 -17.66 3.17 4.41
C LEU A 115 -19.14 3.01 4.82
N GLY A 116 -20.05 3.20 3.87
CA GLY A 116 -21.45 2.83 4.02
C GLY A 116 -21.63 1.31 4.05
N ALA A 117 -20.85 0.58 3.26
CA ALA A 117 -20.85 -0.90 3.21
C ALA A 117 -19.48 -1.45 2.83
N THR A 118 -19.17 -2.67 3.27
CA THR A 118 -18.00 -3.45 2.81
C THR A 118 -18.44 -4.44 1.74
N LEU A 119 -17.63 -4.60 0.69
CA LEU A 119 -17.87 -5.57 -0.41
C LEU A 119 -16.86 -6.71 -0.43
N VAL A 120 -15.95 -6.73 0.56
CA VAL A 120 -14.89 -7.72 0.72
C VAL A 120 -14.84 -8.21 2.17
N ARG A 121 -14.11 -9.30 2.39
CA ARG A 121 -13.91 -9.91 3.71
C ARG A 121 -12.42 -10.09 4.02
N ALA A 122 -12.08 -10.19 5.30
CA ALA A 122 -10.70 -10.48 5.72
C ALA A 122 -10.17 -11.78 5.07
N GLY A 123 -8.88 -11.78 4.71
CA GLY A 123 -8.21 -12.85 3.98
C GLY A 123 -8.43 -12.86 2.47
N GLN A 124 -9.37 -12.06 1.93
CA GLN A 124 -9.60 -11.97 0.50
C GLN A 124 -8.44 -11.24 -0.21
N ARG A 125 -8.00 -11.77 -1.35
CA ARG A 125 -7.11 -11.03 -2.26
C ARG A 125 -7.93 -10.07 -3.12
N VAL A 126 -7.42 -8.87 -3.30
CA VAL A 126 -7.99 -7.84 -4.18
C VAL A 126 -6.92 -7.37 -5.16
N VAL A 127 -7.35 -7.03 -6.37
CA VAL A 127 -6.48 -6.36 -7.35
C VAL A 127 -6.74 -4.85 -7.34
N ALA A 128 -5.82 -4.07 -7.88
CA ALA A 128 -6.02 -2.62 -8.04
C ALA A 128 -7.34 -2.34 -8.80
N GLN A 129 -8.05 -1.31 -8.39
CA GLN A 129 -9.35 -0.89 -8.92
C GLN A 129 -10.53 -1.85 -8.71
N GLN A 130 -10.33 -2.98 -8.02
CA GLN A 130 -11.43 -3.83 -7.56
C GLN A 130 -12.28 -3.09 -6.51
N ALA A 131 -13.60 -3.24 -6.56
CA ALA A 131 -14.49 -2.66 -5.57
C ALA A 131 -14.27 -3.30 -4.19
N VAL A 132 -14.09 -2.47 -3.17
CA VAL A 132 -13.89 -2.91 -1.76
C VAL A 132 -15.03 -2.49 -0.84
N GLY A 133 -15.79 -1.48 -1.23
CA GLY A 133 -16.87 -0.93 -0.41
C GLY A 133 -17.70 0.10 -1.15
N LEU A 134 -18.68 0.64 -0.43
CA LEU A 134 -19.45 1.81 -0.82
C LEU A 134 -19.12 2.94 0.16
N SER A 135 -18.95 4.17 -0.34
CA SER A 135 -18.59 5.31 0.51
C SER A 135 -19.76 5.73 1.41
N GLY A 136 -19.43 6.28 2.58
CA GLY A 136 -20.34 7.14 3.30
C GLY A 136 -20.41 8.53 2.65
N ARG A 137 -20.78 9.54 3.45
CA ARG A 137 -20.74 10.95 3.01
C ARG A 137 -19.32 11.48 2.83
N VAL A 138 -18.40 10.92 3.60
CA VAL A 138 -16.95 11.16 3.52
C VAL A 138 -16.27 9.81 3.35
N LEU A 139 -15.11 9.81 2.70
CA LEU A 139 -14.24 8.66 2.59
C LEU A 139 -12.86 9.06 3.10
N HIS A 140 -12.35 8.32 4.07
CA HIS A 140 -10.97 8.47 4.53
C HIS A 140 -10.08 7.42 3.85
N LEU A 141 -8.94 7.85 3.30
CA LEU A 141 -7.89 6.96 2.81
C LEU A 141 -6.64 7.19 3.65
N GLY A 142 -6.22 6.16 4.38
CA GLY A 142 -4.99 6.16 5.17
C GLY A 142 -3.93 5.25 4.55
N LEU A 143 -2.68 5.65 4.70
CA LEU A 143 -1.51 4.83 4.37
C LEU A 143 -0.65 4.68 5.63
N ARG A 144 -0.25 3.44 5.92
CA ARG A 144 0.67 3.12 7.00
C ARG A 144 1.82 2.26 6.48
N VAL A 145 3.05 2.68 6.75
CA VAL A 145 4.28 1.96 6.39
C VAL A 145 5.02 1.64 7.67
N GLY A 146 5.30 0.36 7.92
CA GLY A 146 5.70 -0.07 9.25
C GLY A 146 4.64 0.37 10.26
N GLU A 147 5.05 1.09 11.30
CA GLU A 147 4.14 1.60 12.32
C GLU A 147 3.70 3.07 12.09
N ASP A 148 4.23 3.74 11.08
CA ASP A 148 4.02 5.18 10.86
C ASP A 148 2.97 5.47 9.79
N TYR A 149 2.20 6.54 10.01
CA TYR A 149 1.29 7.07 9.00
C TYR A 149 2.06 7.92 8.00
N ALA A 150 1.83 7.68 6.72
CA ALA A 150 2.43 8.43 5.62
C ALA A 150 1.34 9.16 4.82
N ASP A 151 1.72 10.23 4.14
CA ASP A 151 0.84 10.91 3.20
C ASP A 151 0.63 10.02 1.96
N PRO A 152 -0.61 9.57 1.67
CA PRO A 152 -0.88 8.81 0.45
C PRO A 152 -0.88 9.69 -0.81
N ALA A 153 -1.10 11.00 -0.70
CA ALA A 153 -1.34 11.87 -1.86
C ALA A 153 -0.23 11.84 -2.92
N PRO A 154 1.08 11.81 -2.57
CA PRO A 154 2.15 11.73 -3.56
C PRO A 154 2.13 10.45 -4.41
N LEU A 155 1.51 9.37 -3.94
CA LEU A 155 1.43 8.09 -4.66
C LEU A 155 0.23 7.99 -5.59
N LEU A 156 -0.68 8.97 -5.52
CA LEU A 156 -1.96 8.92 -6.22
C LEU A 156 -1.91 9.76 -7.49
N GLY A 157 -2.39 9.18 -8.59
CA GLY A 157 -2.79 9.97 -9.75
C GLY A 157 -4.08 10.74 -9.50
N ALA A 158 -4.56 11.46 -10.51
CA ALA A 158 -5.84 12.15 -10.50
C ALA A 158 -6.67 11.70 -11.71
N TRP A 159 -7.95 11.40 -11.49
CA TRP A 159 -8.88 11.14 -12.58
C TRP A 159 -9.18 12.44 -13.31
N ARG A 160 -8.81 12.54 -14.59
CA ARG A 160 -9.05 13.70 -15.44
C ARG A 160 -10.06 13.37 -16.52
N GLY A 161 -11.19 14.07 -16.51
CA GLY A 161 -12.11 14.09 -17.63
C GLY A 161 -11.54 14.94 -18.77
N ARG A 162 -11.93 14.63 -20.01
CA ARG A 162 -11.62 15.51 -21.15
C ARG A 162 -12.54 16.74 -21.10
N PRO A 163 -12.01 17.97 -21.19
CA PRO A 163 -12.83 19.16 -21.36
C PRO A 163 -13.76 18.99 -22.58
N ARG A 164 -15.01 19.40 -22.43
CA ARG A 164 -15.99 19.38 -23.53
C ARG A 164 -16.89 20.60 -23.46
N LEU A 165 -17.38 21.02 -24.61
CA LEU A 165 -18.43 22.02 -24.71
C LEU A 165 -19.74 21.42 -24.20
N VAL A 166 -20.44 22.17 -23.36
CA VAL A 166 -21.82 21.87 -22.95
C VAL A 166 -22.73 22.72 -23.84
N PRO A 167 -23.72 22.13 -24.54
CA PRO A 167 -24.62 22.91 -25.37
C PRO A 167 -25.34 23.98 -24.56
N VAL A 168 -25.37 25.21 -25.07
CA VAL A 168 -26.02 26.37 -24.44
C VAL A 168 -27.46 26.57 -24.91
N ASP A 169 -27.87 25.85 -25.95
CA ASP A 169 -29.19 25.88 -26.57
C ASP A 169 -30.21 24.94 -25.88
N GLY A 170 -29.82 24.30 -24.78
CA GLY A 170 -30.65 23.36 -24.04
C GLY A 170 -30.71 21.95 -24.65
N SER A 171 -29.97 21.69 -25.74
CA SER A 171 -29.85 20.34 -26.29
C SER A 171 -29.10 19.42 -25.31
N ALA A 172 -29.47 18.13 -25.31
CA ALA A 172 -28.90 17.15 -24.38
C ALA A 172 -27.37 17.03 -24.58
N PRO A 173 -26.56 17.19 -23.51
CA PRO A 173 -25.11 17.03 -23.63
C PRO A 173 -24.75 15.60 -24.03
N ARG A 174 -23.77 15.45 -24.92
CA ARG A 174 -23.19 14.14 -25.21
C ARG A 174 -22.59 13.53 -23.93
N PRO A 175 -22.80 12.21 -23.67
CA PRO A 175 -22.13 11.52 -22.58
C PRO A 175 -20.61 11.71 -22.65
N PRO A 176 -19.96 12.07 -21.53
CA PRO A 176 -18.51 12.22 -21.51
C PRO A 176 -17.82 10.86 -21.72
N PRO A 177 -16.65 10.82 -22.37
CA PRO A 177 -15.82 9.63 -22.35
C PRO A 177 -15.37 9.31 -20.91
N PRO A 178 -14.96 8.06 -20.64
CA PRO A 178 -14.37 7.70 -19.35
C PRO A 178 -13.17 8.60 -19.02
N PRO A 179 -12.99 8.99 -17.74
CA PRO A 179 -11.82 9.76 -17.33
C PRO A 179 -10.54 8.92 -17.48
N THR A 180 -9.43 9.59 -17.76
CA THR A 180 -8.09 8.98 -17.80
C THR A 180 -7.35 9.31 -16.51
N LEU A 181 -6.51 8.39 -16.05
CA LEU A 181 -5.63 8.64 -14.92
C LEU A 181 -4.47 9.56 -15.37
N ALA A 182 -4.29 10.69 -14.69
CA ALA A 182 -3.16 11.58 -14.87
C ALA A 182 -2.23 11.49 -13.67
N CYS A 183 -0.94 11.26 -13.92
CA CYS A 183 0.09 11.15 -12.89
C CYS A 183 0.71 12.52 -12.61
N ALA A 184 1.33 12.67 -11.43
CA ALA A 184 2.30 13.75 -11.26
C ALA A 184 3.43 13.55 -12.29
N ALA A 185 3.84 14.63 -12.94
CA ALA A 185 4.92 14.63 -13.93
C ALA A 185 6.29 14.73 -13.25
#